data_AF-E0MMW5-F1
#
_entry.id   AF-E0MMW5-F1
#
_cell.length_a   1.000
_cell.length_b   1.000
_cell.length_c   1.000
_cell.angle_alpha   90.00
_cell.angle_beta   90.00
_cell.angle_gamma   90.00
#
_symmetry.space_group_name_H-M   'P 1'
#
loop_
_entity.id
_entity.type
_entity.pdbx_description
1 polymer ?
#
loop_
_entity_poly.entity_id
_entity_poly.type
_entity_poly.pdbx_seq_one_letter_code
_entity_poly.pdbx_strand_id
1 'polypeptide(L)' 'MSEPLAITSSLSHLTFRELLANRARARRAVSRGRNRASSQRLLSEIEAELESRKQRKADRLYGGLPRIAALDY' A
#
# COMPACT_ATOMS: atom_id res chain seq x y z
N MET A 1 15.07 -1.64 24.58
CA MET A 1 14.23 -0.74 23.76
C MET A 1 13.79 -1.53 22.54
N SER A 2 12.48 -1.71 22.35
CA SER A 2 11.94 -2.62 21.33
C SER A 2 11.99 -1.94 19.95
N GLU A 3 12.73 -2.52 19.00
CA GLU A 3 12.72 -2.10 17.61
C GLU A 3 11.38 -2.50 16.94
N PRO A 4 10.60 -1.56 16.39
CA PRO A 4 9.38 -1.88 15.64
C PRO A 4 9.68 -1.89 14.13
N LEU A 5 10.63 -2.71 13.67
CA LEU A 5 11.15 -2.59 12.29
C LEU A 5 11.44 -3.96 11.67
N ALA A 6 10.43 -4.60 11.07
CA ALA A 6 10.70 -5.73 10.17
C ALA A 6 9.66 -5.93 9.06
N ILE A 7 8.38 -5.54 9.29
CA ILE A 7 7.33 -5.84 8.31
C ILE A 7 7.34 -4.84 7.13
N THR A 8 7.58 -3.56 7.40
CA THR A 8 7.54 -2.47 6.40
C THR A 8 8.60 -2.60 5.31
N SER A 9 9.81 -3.06 5.66
CA SER A 9 10.88 -3.32 4.68
C SER A 9 10.49 -4.45 3.73
N SER A 10 9.83 -5.51 4.22
CA SER A 10 9.46 -6.67 3.39
C SER A 10 8.45 -6.34 2.28
N LEU A 11 7.52 -5.41 2.52
CA LEU A 11 6.43 -5.10 1.58
C LEU A 11 6.91 -4.31 0.36
N SER A 12 7.96 -3.51 0.51
CA SER A 12 8.51 -2.67 -0.56
C SER A 12 9.12 -3.50 -1.69
N HIS A 13 9.71 -4.66 -1.37
CA HIS A 13 10.29 -5.57 -2.35
C HIS A 13 9.26 -6.39 -3.14
N LEU A 14 8.02 -6.47 -2.67
CA LEU A 14 6.98 -7.23 -3.34
C LEU A 14 6.50 -6.54 -4.60
N THR A 15 6.21 -7.31 -5.63
CA THR A 15 5.49 -6.85 -6.82
C THR A 15 4.03 -6.50 -6.49
N PHE A 16 3.38 -5.74 -7.36
CA PHE A 16 1.97 -5.40 -7.19
C PHE A 16 1.06 -6.64 -7.13
N ARG A 17 1.34 -7.67 -7.94
CA ARG A 17 0.61 -8.94 -7.92
C ARG A 17 0.78 -9.68 -6.59
N GLU A 18 2.00 -9.71 -6.05
CA GLU A 18 2.27 -10.33 -4.75
C GLU A 18 1.59 -9.59 -3.60
N LEU A 19 1.54 -8.25 -3.63
CA LEU A 19 0.78 -7.47 -2.66
C LEU A 19 -0.71 -7.82 -2.68
N LEU A 20 -1.30 -7.98 -3.87
CA LEU A 20 -2.70 -8.41 -3.99
C LEU A 20 -2.92 -9.84 -3.44
N ALA A 21 -2.02 -10.77 -3.71
CA ALA A 21 -2.09 -12.12 -3.18
C ALA A 21 -1.95 -12.14 -1.64
N ASN A 22 -1.03 -11.35 -1.09
CA ASN A 22 -0.85 -11.20 0.35
C ASN A 22 -2.07 -10.54 1.01
N ARG A 23 -2.68 -9.53 0.38
CA ARG A 23 -3.93 -8.93 0.83
C ARG A 23 -5.05 -9.96 0.95
N ALA A 24 -5.23 -10.81 -0.06
CA ALA A 24 -6.25 -11.86 -0.04
C ALA A 24 -6.00 -12.88 1.09
N ARG A 25 -4.74 -13.27 1.31
CA ARG A 25 -4.35 -14.16 2.42
C ARG A 25 -4.61 -13.52 3.78
N ALA A 26 -4.22 -12.26 3.98
CA ALA A 26 -4.44 -11.51 5.21
C ALA A 26 -5.93 -11.34 5.51
N ARG A 27 -6.77 -11.00 4.52
CA ARG A 27 -8.24 -10.95 4.68
C ARG A 27 -8.83 -12.28 5.13
N ARG A 28 -8.40 -13.40 4.55
CA ARG A 28 -8.85 -14.75 4.96
C ARG A 28 -8.39 -15.08 6.38
N ALA A 29 -7.19 -14.67 6.79
CA ALA A 29 -6.70 -14.86 8.15
C ALA A 29 -7.52 -14.07 9.18
N VAL A 30 -7.80 -12.79 8.90
CA VAL A 30 -8.68 -11.93 9.73
C VAL A 30 -10.07 -12.55 9.87
N SER A 31 -10.67 -13.00 8.76
CA SER A 31 -12.00 -13.62 8.76
C SER A 31 -12.07 -14.93 9.55
N ARG A 32 -10.96 -15.66 9.69
CA ARG A 32 -10.87 -16.92 10.45
C ARG A 32 -10.63 -16.72 11.95
N GLY A 33 -10.55 -15.46 12.42
CA GLY A 33 -10.45 -15.13 13.84
C GLY A 33 -9.11 -15.45 14.51
N ARG A 34 -8.16 -16.09 13.81
CA ARG A 34 -6.82 -16.36 14.35
C ARG A 34 -5.98 -15.10 14.25
N ASN A 35 -5.34 -14.72 15.36
CA ASN A 35 -4.34 -13.65 15.39
C ASN A 35 -4.86 -12.33 14.78
N ARG A 36 -6.07 -11.94 15.22
CA ARG A 36 -6.88 -10.86 14.62
C ARG A 36 -6.14 -9.53 14.55
N ALA A 37 -5.52 -9.10 15.64
CA ALA A 37 -4.76 -7.84 15.70
C ALA A 37 -3.58 -7.82 14.72
N SER A 38 -2.75 -8.88 14.74
CA SER A 38 -1.58 -9.01 13.87
C SER A 38 -1.96 -9.10 12.39
N SER A 39 -3.00 -9.88 12.07
CA SER A 39 -3.49 -10.05 10.70
C SER A 39 -4.14 -8.77 10.16
N GLN A 40 -4.82 -8.02 11.03
CA GLN A 40 -5.44 -6.76 10.67
C GLN A 40 -4.41 -5.65 10.48
N ARG A 41 -3.36 -5.61 11.31
CA ARG A 41 -2.21 -4.73 11.11
C ARG A 41 -1.51 -5.01 9.79
N LEU A 42 -1.19 -6.27 9.49
CA LEU A 42 -0.59 -6.66 8.21
C LEU A 42 -1.48 -6.29 7.02
N LEU A 43 -2.80 -6.48 7.14
CA LEU A 43 -3.73 -6.08 6.09
C LEU A 43 -3.69 -4.57 5.84
N SER A 44 -3.72 -3.74 6.90
CA SER A 44 -3.63 -2.29 6.78
C SER A 44 -2.32 -1.83 6.16
N GLU A 45 -1.19 -2.46 6.51
CA GLU A 45 0.12 -2.14 5.93
C GLU A 45 0.18 -2.47 4.43
N ILE A 46 -0.39 -3.60 4.01
CA ILE A 46 -0.49 -3.96 2.58
C ILE A 46 -1.40 -2.99 1.82
N GLU A 47 -2.52 -2.59 2.42
CA GLU A 47 -3.44 -1.62 1.79
C GLU A 47 -2.81 -0.23 1.66
N ALA A 48 -2.05 0.22 2.66
CA ALA A 48 -1.30 1.46 2.61
C ALA A 48 -0.22 1.45 1.50
N GLU A 49 0.53 0.35 1.36
CA GLU A 49 1.54 0.24 0.30
C GLU A 49 0.90 0.21 -1.11
N LEU A 50 -0.23 -0.50 -1.26
CA LEU A 50 -0.98 -0.49 -2.52
C LEU A 50 -1.46 0.92 -2.87
N GLU A 51 -1.95 1.68 -1.89
CA GLU A 51 -2.43 3.05 -2.09
C GLU A 51 -1.28 4.01 -2.39
N SER A 52 -0.15 3.91 -1.68
CA SER A 52 1.08 4.65 -1.98
C SER A 52 1.55 4.43 -3.41
N ARG A 53 1.48 3.20 -3.93
CA ARG A 53 1.84 2.90 -5.33
C ARG A 53 0.85 3.49 -6.33
N LYS A 54 -0.45 3.49 -6.01
CA LYS A 54 -1.45 4.16 -6.84
C LYS A 54 -1.21 5.67 -6.87
N GLN A 55 -0.95 6.29 -5.72
CA GLN A 55 -0.68 7.71 -5.62
C GLN A 55 0.57 8.07 -6.43
N ARG A 56 1.69 7.37 -6.25
CA ARG A 56 2.92 7.58 -7.05
C ARG A 56 2.69 7.42 -8.56
N LYS A 57 1.80 6.50 -8.96
CA LYS A 57 1.41 6.32 -10.36
C LYS A 57 0.54 7.48 -10.85
N ALA A 58 -0.42 7.93 -10.03
CA ALA A 58 -1.26 9.09 -10.33
C ALA A 58 -0.42 10.37 -10.44
N ASP A 59 0.49 10.60 -9.49
CA ASP A 59 1.45 11.72 -9.52
C ASP A 59 2.32 11.68 -10.77
N ARG A 60 2.72 10.49 -11.24
CA ARG A 60 3.45 10.37 -12.51
C ARG A 60 2.58 10.70 -13.73
N LEU A 61 1.31 10.28 -13.73
CA LEU A 61 0.39 10.46 -14.85
C LEU A 61 -0.18 11.88 -14.93
N TYR A 62 -0.39 12.53 -13.79
CA TYR A 62 -1.09 13.81 -13.68
C TYR A 62 -0.23 14.92 -13.07
N GLY A 63 0.83 14.60 -12.34
CA GLY A 63 1.77 15.57 -11.76
C GLY A 63 2.90 16.00 -12.70
N GLY A 64 3.00 15.38 -13.88
CA GLY A 64 3.89 15.80 -14.97
C GLY A 64 3.24 16.72 -16.01
N LEU A 65 1.93 17.01 -15.89
CA LEU A 65 1.31 18.06 -16.70
C LEU A 65 1.68 19.41 -16.06
N PRO A 66 2.52 20.25 -16.69
CA PRO A 66 2.55 21.65 -16.30
C PRO A 66 1.11 22.17 -16.38
N ARG A 67 0.67 22.94 -15.37
CA ARG A 67 -0.57 23.74 -15.45
C ARG A 67 -0.41 24.77 -16.58
N ILE A 68 -0.36 24.35 -17.83
CA ILE A 68 -0.51 25.23 -19.00
C ILE A 68 -2.01 25.41 -19.18
N ALA A 69 -2.63 26.10 -18.23
CA ALA A 69 -3.99 26.60 -18.34
C ALA A 69 -4.23 27.61 -17.21
N ALA A 70 -3.51 28.73 -17.27
CA ALA A 70 -3.98 30.03 -16.79
C ALA A 70 -3.11 31.15 -17.40
N LEU A 71 -2.91 31.08 -18.72
CA LEU A 71 -2.68 32.27 -19.53
C LEU A 71 -3.87 32.34 -20.48
N ASP A 72 -4.44 33.54 -20.60
CA ASP A 72 -5.69 33.93 -21.28
C ASP A 72 -6.99 33.85 -20.44
N TYR A 73 -7.12 34.76 -19.47
CA TYR A 73 -7.97 35.96 -19.65
C TYR A 73 -7.58 37.08 -18.67
#